data_AF-A0A530DXN2-F1
#
_entry.id   AF-A0A530DXN2-F1
#
_cell.length_a   1.000
_cell.length_b   1.000
_cell.length_c   1.000
_cell.angle_alpha   90.00
_cell.angle_beta   90.00
_cell.angle_gamma   90.00
#
_symmetry.space_group_name_H-M   'P 1'
#
loop_
_entity.id
_entity.type
_entity.pdbx_description
1 polymer ?
#
loop_
_entity_poly.entity_id
_entity_poly.type
_entity_poly.pdbx_seq_one_letter_code
_entity_poly.pdbx_strand_id
1 'polypeptide(L)'
;MGRRIVLAVLGLAVVFSMAFVLGPRVPVDTKIRFDPSAIGDDPQAYLAREEAAVPNIRDGLEKEIIWANPMVHAKTPLAIVYIHGFSASKGEVRPLPDDVADELDANLFYTRLTGHGQDGAAMAEGSVNA
;
A
#
# COMPACT_ATOMS: atom_id res chain seq x y z
N MET A 1 -48.75 24.44 6.28
CA MET A 1 -47.40 24.51 5.68
C MET A 1 -46.48 23.38 6.17
N GLY A 2 -46.32 23.16 7.48
CA GLY A 2 -45.35 22.19 8.04
C GLY A 2 -45.44 20.74 7.56
N ARG A 3 -46.63 20.15 7.45
CA ARG A 3 -46.78 18.74 6.99
C ARG A 3 -46.22 18.50 5.59
N ARG A 4 -46.38 19.45 4.67
CA ARG A 4 -45.86 19.32 3.29
C ARG A 4 -44.32 19.40 3.25
N ILE A 5 -43.75 20.25 4.11
CA ILE A 5 -42.29 20.37 4.26
C ILE A 5 -41.71 19.09 4.85
N VAL A 6 -42.31 18.54 5.91
CA VAL A 6 -41.86 17.28 6.52
C VAL A 6 -41.91 16.12 5.51
N LEU A 7 -43.00 16.00 4.74
CA LEU A 7 -43.11 14.96 3.72
C LEU A 7 -42.09 15.13 2.59
N ALA A 8 -41.81 16.37 2.17
CA ALA A 8 -40.78 16.65 1.16
C ALA A 8 -39.37 16.28 1.64
N VAL A 9 -39.03 16.62 2.89
CA VAL A 9 -37.74 16.26 3.50
C VAL A 9 -37.59 14.74 3.64
N LEU A 10 -38.65 14.04 4.08
CA LEU A 10 -38.65 12.58 4.17
C LEU A 10 -38.49 11.93 2.80
N GLY A 11 -39.20 12.44 1.78
CA GLY A 11 -39.06 11.96 0.40
C GLY A 11 -37.63 12.12 -0.13
N LEU A 12 -37.00 13.28 0.12
CA LEU A 12 -35.62 13.53 -0.28
C LEU A 12 -34.63 12.61 0.44
N ALA A 13 -34.82 12.38 1.74
CA ALA A 13 -34.00 11.44 2.52
C ALA A 13 -34.08 10.02 1.95
N VAL A 14 -35.29 9.55 1.62
CA VAL A 14 -35.48 8.23 1.00
C VAL A 14 -34.79 8.14 -0.35
N VAL A 15 -34.89 9.18 -1.20
CA VAL A 15 -34.22 9.21 -2.50
C VAL A 15 -32.70 9.15 -2.34
N PHE A 16 -32.11 9.92 -1.41
CA PHE A 16 -30.67 9.86 -1.15
C PHE A 16 -30.22 8.53 -0.57
N SER A 17 -30.99 7.94 0.34
CA SER A 17 -30.70 6.60 0.87
C SER A 17 -30.76 5.53 -0.23
N MET A 18 -31.76 5.58 -1.11
CA MET A 18 -31.84 4.66 -2.25
C MET A 18 -30.67 4.86 -3.22
N ALA A 19 -30.32 6.11 -3.55
CA ALA A 19 -29.18 6.41 -4.40
C ALA A 19 -27.86 5.92 -3.78
N PHE A 20 -27.68 6.02 -2.46
CA PHE A 20 -26.50 5.53 -1.75
C PHE A 20 -26.42 4.00 -1.72
N VAL A 21 -27.54 3.31 -1.46
CA VAL A 21 -27.56 1.84 -1.34
C VAL A 21 -27.46 1.17 -2.70
N LEU A 22 -28.22 1.66 -3.68
CA LEU A 22 -28.36 1.08 -5.03
C LEU A 22 -27.43 1.71 -6.07
N GLY A 23 -26.70 2.77 -5.69
CA GLY A 23 -25.74 3.42 -6.56
C GLY A 23 -24.64 2.45 -7.03
N PRO A 24 -24.04 2.73 -8.20
CA PRO A 24 -22.97 1.90 -8.74
C PRO A 24 -21.79 1.86 -7.76
N ARG A 25 -21.20 0.67 -7.62
CA ARG A 25 -19.94 0.46 -6.90
C ARG A 25 -18.89 -0.01 -7.89
N VAL A 26 -17.66 0.45 -7.73
CA VAL A 26 -16.53 -0.11 -8.46
C VAL A 26 -16.34 -1.55 -7.96
N PRO A 27 -16.43 -2.59 -8.81
CA PRO A 27 -16.12 -3.94 -8.41
C PRO A 27 -14.62 -4.03 -8.11
N VAL A 28 -14.27 -4.48 -6.91
CA VAL A 28 -12.90 -4.62 -6.45
C VAL A 28 -12.72 -6.05 -5.97
N ASP A 29 -11.70 -6.76 -6.46
CA ASP A 29 -11.32 -8.03 -5.87
C ASP A 29 -10.61 -7.74 -4.55
N THR A 30 -11.21 -8.15 -3.44
CA THR A 30 -10.64 -7.99 -2.10
C THR A 30 -10.07 -9.30 -1.54
N LYS A 31 -10.07 -10.38 -2.35
CA LYS A 31 -9.52 -11.67 -1.93
C LYS A 31 -8.00 -11.63 -2.01
N ILE A 32 -7.37 -11.65 -0.85
CA ILE A 32 -5.91 -11.76 -0.74
C ILE A 32 -5.48 -13.15 -1.23
N ARG A 33 -4.60 -13.20 -2.22
CA ARG A 33 -3.96 -14.42 -2.72
C ARG A 33 -2.45 -14.23 -2.64
N PHE A 34 -1.79 -14.99 -1.79
CA PHE A 34 -0.34 -14.98 -1.66
C PHE A 34 0.12 -16.35 -1.19
N ASP A 35 1.10 -16.92 -1.90
CA ASP A 35 1.80 -18.15 -1.48
C ASP A 35 3.12 -17.76 -0.81
N PRO A 36 3.24 -17.89 0.53
CA PRO A 36 4.46 -17.53 1.24
C PRO A 36 5.69 -18.33 0.79
N SER A 37 5.50 -19.53 0.23
CA SER A 37 6.61 -20.35 -0.25
C SER A 37 7.31 -19.73 -1.46
N ALA A 38 6.68 -18.79 -2.16
CA ALA A 38 7.27 -18.07 -3.29
C ALA A 38 8.45 -17.18 -2.87
N ILE A 39 8.49 -16.71 -1.61
CA ILE A 39 9.63 -15.94 -1.08
C ILE A 39 10.88 -16.82 -0.92
N GLY A 40 10.69 -18.09 -0.54
CA GLY A 40 11.79 -18.98 -0.19
C GLY A 40 12.56 -18.53 1.06
N ASP A 41 13.81 -18.99 1.18
CA ASP A 41 14.66 -18.73 2.35
C ASP A 41 15.49 -17.43 2.23
N ASP A 42 15.51 -16.80 1.05
CA ASP A 42 16.23 -15.55 0.79
C ASP A 42 15.27 -14.46 0.30
N PRO A 43 14.68 -13.67 1.22
CA PRO A 43 13.75 -12.61 0.86
C PRO A 43 14.42 -11.47 0.08
N GLN A 44 15.73 -11.29 0.21
CA GLN A 44 16.45 -10.23 -0.53
C GLN A 44 16.65 -10.63 -1.99
N ALA A 45 16.99 -11.89 -2.27
CA ALA A 45 17.03 -12.42 -3.64
C ALA A 45 15.64 -12.46 -4.28
N TYR A 46 14.60 -12.83 -3.53
CA TYR A 46 13.21 -12.71 -3.97
C TYR A 46 12.90 -11.27 -4.40
N LEU A 47 13.15 -10.30 -3.51
CA LEU A 47 12.83 -8.91 -3.75
C LEU A 47 13.58 -8.33 -4.96
N ALA A 48 14.87 -8.64 -5.09
CA ALA A 48 15.68 -8.21 -6.22
C ALA A 48 15.12 -8.73 -7.56
N ARG A 49 14.65 -9.98 -7.60
CA ARG A 49 14.03 -10.55 -8.81
C ARG A 49 12.70 -9.87 -9.13
N GLU A 50 11.85 -9.63 -8.14
CA GLU A 50 10.56 -8.96 -8.33
C GLU A 50 10.76 -7.50 -8.78
N GLU A 51 11.67 -6.75 -8.16
CA GLU A 51 11.93 -5.35 -8.55
C GLU A 51 12.58 -5.25 -9.94
N ALA A 52 13.41 -6.22 -10.35
CA ALA A 52 13.99 -6.26 -11.70
C ALA A 52 12.94 -6.45 -12.81
N ALA A 53 11.77 -6.99 -12.49
CA ALA A 53 10.67 -7.13 -13.44
C ALA A 53 9.85 -5.83 -13.62
N VAL A 54 10.05 -4.82 -12.77
CA VAL A 54 9.30 -3.58 -12.84
C VAL A 54 10.09 -2.54 -13.64
N PRO A 55 9.55 -2.04 -14.76
CA PRO A 55 10.26 -1.09 -15.61
C PRO A 55 10.29 0.31 -15.01
N ASN A 56 11.32 1.08 -15.37
CA ASN A 56 11.39 2.52 -15.14
C ASN A 56 11.25 2.97 -13.67
N ILE A 57 11.63 2.11 -12.71
CA ILE A 57 11.82 2.56 -11.33
C ILE A 57 12.93 3.62 -11.34
N ARG A 58 12.67 4.77 -10.72
CA ARG A 58 13.71 5.79 -10.51
C ARG A 58 14.72 5.31 -9.47
N ASP A 59 15.99 5.60 -9.72
CA ASP A 59 17.11 5.21 -8.86
C ASP A 59 16.83 5.46 -7.37
N GLY A 60 17.01 4.41 -6.57
CA GLY A 60 16.87 4.47 -5.13
C GLY A 60 15.42 4.44 -4.63
N LEU A 61 14.43 4.26 -5.50
CA LEU A 61 13.02 4.10 -5.12
C LEU A 61 12.54 2.64 -5.14
N GLU A 62 13.43 1.68 -5.37
CA GLU A 62 13.14 0.25 -5.27
C GLU A 62 12.65 -0.09 -3.85
N LYS A 63 11.83 -1.15 -3.77
CA LYS A 63 11.54 -1.79 -2.48
C LYS A 63 12.84 -2.24 -1.83
N GLU A 64 12.92 -2.15 -0.51
CA GLU A 64 14.17 -2.34 0.21
C GLU A 64 13.95 -3.02 1.55
N ILE A 65 14.81 -3.97 1.89
CA ILE A 65 14.91 -4.56 3.23
C ILE A 65 16.15 -3.96 3.90
N ILE A 66 15.96 -3.34 5.06
CA ILE A 66 17.02 -2.94 5.97
C ILE A 66 17.06 -3.95 7.11
N TRP A 67 18.19 -4.65 7.24
CA TRP A 67 18.38 -5.64 8.29
C TRP A 67 18.92 -4.97 9.55
N ALA A 68 18.33 -5.29 10.71
CA ALA A 68 18.83 -4.84 12.01
C ALA A 68 20.30 -5.28 12.23
N ASN A 69 20.67 -6.46 11.72
CA ASN A 69 22.05 -6.90 11.63
C ASN A 69 22.43 -7.19 10.16
N PRO A 70 23.10 -6.26 9.47
CA PRO A 70 23.52 -6.41 8.06
C PRO A 70 24.53 -7.53 7.80
N MET A 71 25.15 -8.11 8.85
CA MET A 71 26.09 -9.22 8.67
C MET A 71 25.42 -10.59 8.71
N VAL A 72 24.24 -10.68 9.33
CA VAL A 72 23.55 -11.95 9.59
C VAL A 72 22.30 -12.10 8.73
N HIS A 73 21.62 -11.00 8.39
CA HIS A 73 20.34 -11.01 7.66
C HIS A 73 19.30 -11.95 8.30
N ALA A 74 19.27 -11.99 9.64
CA ALA A 74 18.38 -12.88 10.39
C ALA A 74 17.01 -12.24 10.64
N LYS A 75 16.00 -13.10 10.83
CA LYS A 75 14.68 -12.71 11.32
C LYS A 75 14.77 -12.11 12.73
N THR A 76 14.17 -10.95 12.92
CA THR A 76 13.95 -10.29 14.22
C THR A 76 12.56 -10.63 14.79
N PRO A 77 12.33 -10.43 16.10
CA PRO A 77 11.00 -10.60 16.70
C PRO A 77 9.94 -9.63 16.15
N LEU A 78 10.37 -8.44 15.74
CA LEU A 78 9.54 -7.40 15.13
C LEU A 78 10.05 -7.06 13.73
N ALA A 79 9.14 -6.79 12.80
CA ALA A 79 9.46 -6.18 11.52
C ALA A 79 8.61 -4.92 11.33
N ILE A 80 9.25 -3.82 10.94
CA ILE A 80 8.59 -2.57 10.58
C ILE A 80 8.31 -2.61 9.08
N VAL A 81 7.06 -2.34 8.67
CA VAL A 81 6.69 -2.26 7.26
C VAL A 81 6.20 -0.84 6.98
N TYR A 82 6.98 -0.09 6.22
CA TYR A 82 6.60 1.26 5.81
C TYR A 82 5.90 1.23 4.45
N ILE A 83 4.68 1.77 4.42
CA ILE A 83 3.87 1.95 3.23
C ILE A 83 3.62 3.44 3.06
N HIS A 84 4.12 4.03 1.98
CA HIS A 84 3.89 5.45 1.67
C HIS A 84 2.45 5.70 1.18
N GLY A 85 2.01 6.96 1.23
CA GLY A 85 0.71 7.38 0.73
C GLY A 85 0.74 8.11 -0.62
N PHE A 86 -0.45 8.49 -1.09
CA PHE A 86 -0.72 9.38 -2.23
C PHE A 86 0.10 9.13 -3.50
N SER A 87 1.09 9.97 -3.82
CA SER A 87 2.01 9.85 -4.96
C SER A 87 3.47 9.85 -4.50
N ALA A 88 3.68 9.50 -3.23
CA ALA A 88 4.97 9.61 -2.56
C ALA A 88 5.86 8.38 -2.79
N SER A 89 6.92 8.26 -1.99
CA SER A 89 7.85 7.13 -1.99
C SER A 89 8.43 6.94 -0.59
N LYS A 90 9.36 5.99 -0.40
CA LYS A 90 10.02 5.78 0.90
C LYS A 90 10.68 7.04 1.47
N GLY A 91 11.13 7.97 0.63
CA GLY A 91 11.76 9.23 1.07
C GLY A 91 10.84 10.25 1.74
N GLU A 92 9.51 10.04 1.75
CA GLU A 92 8.53 11.01 2.27
C GLU A 92 8.77 11.39 3.74
N VAL A 93 9.10 10.39 4.57
CA VAL A 93 9.26 10.57 6.02
C VAL A 93 10.62 10.09 6.52
N ARG A 94 11.54 9.71 5.64
CA ARG A 94 12.90 9.33 6.08
C ARG A 94 13.57 10.52 6.81
N PRO A 95 14.29 10.27 7.92
CA PRO A 95 14.70 8.96 8.44
C PRO A 95 13.74 8.30 9.46
N LEU A 96 12.51 8.78 9.65
CA LEU A 96 11.64 8.30 10.74
C LEU A 96 11.47 6.78 10.82
N PRO A 97 11.18 6.02 9.74
CA PRO A 97 11.03 4.57 9.84
C PRO A 97 12.36 3.87 10.09
N ASP A 98 13.49 4.47 9.66
CA ASP A 98 14.83 4.00 9.98
C ASP A 98 15.08 4.13 11.49
N ASP A 99 14.84 5.32 12.07
CA ASP A 99 15.01 5.58 13.50
C ASP A 99 14.12 4.66 14.36
N VAL A 100 12.88 4.41 13.93
CA VAL A 100 11.94 3.51 14.62
C VAL A 100 12.41 2.06 14.56
N ALA A 101 12.97 1.62 13.43
CA ALA A 101 13.47 0.26 13.30
C ALA A 101 14.73 0.04 14.15
N ASP A 102 15.62 1.03 14.16
CA ASP A 102 16.86 1.01 14.95
C ASP A 102 16.56 0.99 16.46
N GLU A 103 15.66 1.85 16.96
CA GLU A 103 15.28 1.89 18.39
C GLU A 103 14.60 0.60 18.87
N LEU A 104 14.01 -0.18 17.95
CA LEU A 104 13.28 -1.41 18.26
C LEU A 104 14.05 -2.69 17.91
N ASP A 105 15.31 -2.59 17.50
CA ASP A 105 16.14 -3.70 17.01
C ASP A 105 15.39 -4.55 15.95
N ALA A 106 14.69 -3.89 15.02
CA ALA A 106 13.75 -4.51 14.10
C ALA A 106 14.25 -4.44 12.65
N ASN A 107 14.00 -5.50 11.87
CA ASN A 107 14.13 -5.40 10.42
C ASN A 107 13.07 -4.43 9.86
N LEU A 108 13.42 -3.69 8.82
CA LEU A 108 12.56 -2.72 8.17
C LEU A 108 12.37 -3.07 6.70
N PHE A 109 11.13 -3.03 6.24
CA PHE A 109 10.78 -3.21 4.84
C PHE A 109 10.11 -1.94 4.32
N TYR A 110 10.74 -1.32 3.33
CA TYR A 110 10.17 -0.27 2.51
C TYR A 110 9.49 -0.90 1.30
N THR A 111 8.16 -0.84 1.27
CA THR A 111 7.41 -1.23 0.08
C THR A 111 7.20 -0.04 -0.87
N ARG A 112 6.74 -0.36 -2.08
CA ARG A 112 6.36 0.57 -3.13
C ARG A 112 5.05 0.11 -3.73
N LEU A 113 4.05 0.99 -3.72
CA LEU A 113 2.76 0.72 -4.34
C LEU A 113 2.88 0.74 -5.86
N THR A 114 2.05 -0.02 -6.56
CA THR A 114 2.03 -0.11 -8.03
C THR A 114 2.03 1.29 -8.66
N GLY A 115 2.88 1.47 -9.68
CA GLY A 115 3.06 2.73 -10.39
C GLY A 115 3.91 3.79 -9.68
N HIS A 116 4.09 3.71 -8.37
CA HIS A 116 4.87 4.68 -7.63
C HIS A 116 6.35 4.52 -7.91
N GLY A 117 7.09 5.62 -7.77
CA GLY A 117 8.51 5.67 -8.10
C GLY A 117 8.82 5.58 -9.60
N GLN A 118 7.80 5.59 -10.48
CA GLN A 118 7.93 5.56 -11.94
C GLN A 118 7.41 6.88 -12.56
N ASP A 119 6.63 6.84 -13.64
CA ASP A 119 6.04 8.01 -14.31
C ASP A 119 4.53 8.17 -14.02
N GLY A 120 3.92 9.22 -14.58
CA GLY A 120 2.51 9.50 -14.37
C GLY A 120 1.55 8.48 -15.02
N ALA A 121 1.98 7.78 -16.07
CA ALA A 121 1.17 6.74 -16.70
C ALA A 121 1.13 5.49 -15.81
N ALA A 122 2.28 5.08 -15.26
CA ALA A 122 2.37 3.97 -14.34
C ALA A 122 1.53 4.21 -13.07
N MET A 123 1.47 5.44 -12.55
CA MET A 123 0.62 5.81 -11.40
C MET A 123 -0.88 5.52 -11.63
N ALA A 124 -1.35 5.52 -12.88
CA ALA A 124 -2.74 5.20 -13.21
C ALA A 124 -3.04 3.68 -13.18
N GLU A 125 -2.01 2.83 -13.07
CA GLU A 125 -2.15 1.37 -13.06
C GLU A 125 -2.42 0.81 -11.65
N GLY A 126 -2.48 1.65 -10.62
CA GLY A 126 -2.76 1.22 -9.25
C GLY A 126 -4.13 0.54 -9.11
N SER A 127 -4.13 -0.72 -8.69
CA SER A 127 -5.35 -1.46 -8.37
C SER A 127 -5.21 -2.30 -7.10
N VAL A 128 -6.34 -2.75 -6.56
CA VAL A 128 -6.33 -3.71 -5.45
C VAL A 128 -5.90 -5.08 -5.99
N ASN A 129 -5.00 -5.75 -5.28
CA ASN A 129 -4.38 -7.02 -5.70
C ASN A 129 -3.65 -6.94 -7.05
N ALA A 130 -3.07 -5.78 -7.38
CA ALA A 130 -2.14 -5.61 -8.49
C ALA A 130 -0.84 -6.39 -8.29
#